data_AF-A0A949WMF9-F1
#
_entry.id   AF-A0A949WMF9-F1
#
_cell.length_a   1.000
_cell.length_b   1.000
_cell.length_c   1.000
_cell.angle_alpha   90.00
_cell.angle_beta   90.00
_cell.angle_gamma   90.00
#
_symmetry.space_group_name_H-M   'P 1'
#
loop_
_entity.id
_entity.type
_entity.pdbx_description
1 polymer ?
#
loop_
_entity_poly.entity_id
_entity_poly.type
_entity_poly.pdbx_seq_one_letter_code
_entity_poly.pdbx_strand_id
1 'polypeptide(L)'
;MSKNIQHPNNLTPNEYQELAINSAIHPALIAANFKHIAGTTVYDYLFISNALPRTNPGRISSGFLKRYQHAELGGWWVSGLDPYKNWERMEWGRFKPSHPRIDSKGRFIKYESPPKIPNRVTYFDVPDCIWDKVAKRYGIKRYNSPLALRLQDRSRPLNFWEWVLAHPSIPIILCEGEKKAAALLSL
;
A
#
# COMPACT_ATOMS: atom_id res chain seq x y z
N MET A 1 -13.74 31.97 -3.48
CA MET A 1 -13.46 31.02 -2.38
C MET A 1 -12.88 29.76 -2.98
N SER A 2 -11.58 29.50 -2.82
CA SER A 2 -10.97 28.24 -3.27
C SER A 2 -11.54 27.10 -2.43
N LYS A 3 -12.19 26.11 -3.05
CA LYS A 3 -12.53 24.86 -2.37
C LYS A 3 -11.22 24.26 -1.86
N ASN A 4 -11.09 24.03 -0.55
CA ASN A 4 -10.01 23.19 -0.03
C ASN A 4 -10.21 21.79 -0.63
N ILE A 5 -9.35 21.42 -1.58
CA ILE A 5 -9.37 20.09 -2.18
C ILE A 5 -8.82 19.14 -1.12
N GLN A 6 -9.72 18.34 -0.54
CA GLN A 6 -9.32 17.27 0.37
C GLN A 6 -8.97 16.04 -0.46
N HIS A 7 -7.70 15.63 -0.42
CA HIS A 7 -7.23 14.39 -1.04
C HIS A 7 -7.55 13.18 -0.15
N PRO A 8 -7.65 11.96 -0.72
CA PRO A 8 -7.94 10.77 0.07
C PRO A 8 -6.83 10.50 1.10
N ASN A 9 -7.21 9.92 2.24
CA ASN A 9 -6.30 9.43 3.27
C ASN A 9 -5.23 10.43 3.73
N ASN A 10 -5.63 11.69 3.83
CA ASN A 10 -4.79 12.82 4.26
C ASN A 10 -3.55 13.07 3.38
N LEU A 11 -3.52 12.55 2.15
CA LEU A 11 -2.42 12.82 1.21
C LEU A 11 -2.26 14.32 1.01
N THR A 12 -1.02 14.78 1.03
CA THR A 12 -0.70 16.16 0.67
C THR A 12 -0.92 16.38 -0.83
N PRO A 13 -1.11 17.63 -1.29
CA PRO A 13 -1.22 17.92 -2.73
C PRO A 13 -0.03 17.41 -3.54
N ASN A 14 1.19 17.50 -3.00
CA ASN A 14 2.40 17.01 -3.67
C ASN A 14 2.42 15.48 -3.78
N GLU A 15 2.00 14.76 -2.74
CA GLU A 15 1.92 13.30 -2.78
C GLU A 15 0.84 12.83 -3.75
N TYR A 16 -0.34 13.46 -3.73
CA TYR A 16 -1.41 13.12 -4.67
C TYR A 16 -1.01 13.43 -6.12
N GLN A 17 -0.36 14.58 -6.37
CA GLN A 17 0.22 14.90 -7.68
C GLN A 17 1.24 13.84 -8.11
N GLU A 18 2.13 13.40 -7.21
CA GLU A 18 3.12 12.36 -7.52
C GLU A 18 2.46 11.04 -7.90
N LEU A 19 1.44 10.62 -7.15
CA LEU A 19 0.78 9.32 -7.32
C LEU A 19 -0.20 9.33 -8.51
N ALA A 20 -1.14 10.28 -8.55
CA ALA A 20 -2.21 10.30 -9.54
C ALA A 20 -1.74 10.80 -10.90
N ILE A 21 -0.95 11.88 -10.93
CA ILE A 21 -0.59 12.56 -12.19
C ILE A 21 0.75 12.05 -12.71
N ASN A 22 1.81 12.16 -11.92
CA ASN A 22 3.16 11.83 -12.38
C ASN A 22 3.36 10.31 -12.55
N SER A 23 2.59 9.51 -11.81
CA SER A 23 2.65 8.04 -11.88
C SER A 23 1.40 7.41 -12.51
N ALA A 24 0.44 8.21 -12.97
CA ALA A 24 -0.80 7.76 -13.62
C ALA A 24 -1.59 6.67 -12.84
N ILE A 25 -1.55 6.71 -11.50
CA ILE A 25 -2.29 5.75 -10.66
C ILE A 25 -3.75 6.18 -10.56
N HIS A 26 -4.67 5.25 -10.77
CA HIS A 26 -6.10 5.49 -10.71
C HIS A 26 -6.52 6.01 -9.31
N PRO A 27 -7.31 7.09 -9.21
CA PRO A 27 -7.68 7.69 -7.93
C PRO A 27 -8.30 6.73 -6.92
N ALA A 28 -9.14 5.79 -7.37
CA ALA A 28 -9.73 4.79 -6.49
C ALA A 28 -8.68 3.84 -5.87
N LEU A 29 -7.63 3.49 -6.61
CA LEU A 29 -6.55 2.63 -6.10
C LEU A 29 -5.68 3.36 -5.09
N ILE A 30 -5.45 4.66 -5.31
CA ILE A 30 -4.81 5.57 -4.34
C ILE A 30 -5.62 5.59 -3.05
N ALA A 31 -6.92 5.86 -3.15
CA ALA A 31 -7.81 5.92 -2.00
C ALA A 31 -7.90 4.60 -1.21
N ALA A 32 -7.72 3.45 -1.86
CA ALA A 32 -7.77 2.16 -1.19
C ALA A 32 -6.44 1.74 -0.52
N ASN A 33 -5.28 2.29 -0.92
CA ASN A 33 -3.98 1.70 -0.53
C ASN A 33 -2.89 2.69 -0.09
N PHE A 34 -3.05 3.98 -0.37
CA PHE A 34 -2.04 5.00 -0.06
C PHE A 34 -2.57 5.98 0.97
N LYS A 35 -1.74 6.35 1.94
CA LYS A 35 -2.09 7.34 2.97
C LYS A 35 -0.88 8.17 3.37
N HIS A 36 -1.12 9.40 3.79
CA HIS A 36 -0.09 10.17 4.45
C HIS A 36 0.08 9.73 5.90
N ILE A 37 1.32 9.58 6.35
CA ILE A 37 1.67 9.40 7.76
C ILE A 37 2.82 10.35 8.11
N ALA A 38 2.80 10.91 9.31
CA ALA A 38 3.81 11.84 9.82
C ALA A 38 3.90 11.77 11.36
N GLY A 39 4.87 12.47 11.93
CA GLY A 39 5.13 12.47 13.37
C GLY A 39 5.49 11.08 13.91
N THR A 40 5.23 10.88 15.20
CA THR A 40 5.57 9.63 15.89
C THR A 40 4.75 8.44 15.40
N THR A 41 3.58 8.66 14.78
CA THR A 41 2.76 7.59 14.20
C THR A 41 3.53 6.76 13.17
N VAL A 42 4.55 7.32 12.53
CA VAL A 42 5.39 6.58 11.58
C VAL A 42 6.07 5.37 12.23
N TYR A 43 6.37 5.43 13.53
CA TYR A 43 6.94 4.32 14.27
C TYR A 43 5.96 3.17 14.46
N ASP A 44 4.66 3.42 14.55
CA ASP A 44 3.63 2.37 14.63
C ASP A 44 3.59 1.53 13.35
N TYR A 45 3.98 2.11 12.21
CA TYR A 45 4.05 1.42 10.91
C TYR A 45 5.41 0.77 10.64
N LEU A 46 6.51 1.45 10.96
CA LEU A 46 7.85 0.93 10.70
C LEU A 46 8.30 -0.06 11.76
N PHE A 47 8.00 0.17 13.04
CA PHE A 47 8.65 -0.55 14.15
C PHE A 47 7.86 -1.77 14.66
N ILE A 48 7.24 -2.50 13.73
CA ILE A 48 6.41 -3.68 14.02
C ILE A 48 7.22 -4.96 14.33
N SER A 49 8.55 -4.93 14.14
CA SER A 49 9.40 -6.10 14.44
C SER A 49 9.77 -6.18 15.92
N ASN A 50 9.64 -7.38 16.50
CA ASN A 50 10.14 -7.67 17.84
C ASN A 50 11.68 -7.76 17.92
N ALA A 51 12.36 -7.87 16.77
CA ALA A 51 13.82 -7.95 16.69
C ALA A 51 14.52 -6.58 16.69
N LEU A 52 13.79 -5.49 16.92
CA LEU A 52 14.35 -4.15 17.00
C LEU A 52 15.13 -3.94 18.30
N PRO A 53 16.22 -3.16 18.27
CA PRO A 53 17.03 -2.92 19.47
C PRO A 53 16.23 -2.13 20.50
N ARG A 54 16.06 -2.73 21.68
CA ARG A 54 15.33 -2.14 22.82
C ARG A 54 16.23 -1.99 24.03
N THR A 55 15.95 -0.97 24.82
CA THR A 55 16.50 -0.73 26.17
C THR A 55 15.87 -1.70 27.19
N ASN A 56 16.43 -1.81 28.39
CA ASN A 56 15.90 -2.69 29.45
C ASN A 56 14.40 -2.47 29.75
N PRO A 57 13.88 -1.22 29.78
CA PRO A 57 12.44 -0.98 29.94
C PRO A 57 11.58 -1.33 28.71
N GLY A 58 12.15 -1.90 27.64
CA GLY A 58 11.45 -2.29 26.41
C GLY A 58 11.30 -1.19 25.36
N ARG A 59 11.73 0.05 25.61
CA ARG A 59 11.69 1.15 24.62
C ARG A 59 12.71 0.92 23.50
N ILE A 60 12.36 1.28 22.25
CA ILE A 60 13.31 1.32 21.13
C ILE A 60 14.52 2.20 21.50
N SER A 61 15.72 1.73 21.16
CA SER A 61 16.95 2.44 21.50
C SER A 61 17.01 3.84 20.86
N SER A 62 17.60 4.81 21.57
CA SER A 62 17.71 6.19 21.13
C SER A 62 18.47 6.32 19.80
N GLY A 63 19.53 5.54 19.61
CA GLY A 63 20.28 5.49 18.35
C GLY A 63 19.44 4.99 17.18
N PHE A 64 18.50 4.06 17.42
CA PHE A 64 17.61 3.57 16.38
C PHE A 64 16.50 4.59 16.07
N LEU A 65 15.91 5.23 17.09
CA LEU A 65 14.97 6.33 16.89
C LEU A 65 15.59 7.48 16.08
N LYS A 66 16.79 7.93 16.46
CA LYS A 66 17.51 9.01 15.76
C LYS A 66 17.72 8.71 14.27
N ARG A 67 17.95 7.43 13.92
CA ARG A 67 18.10 7.01 12.51
C ARG A 67 16.83 7.26 11.68
N TYR A 68 15.65 7.10 12.28
CA TYR A 68 14.36 7.25 11.61
C TYR A 68 13.65 8.57 11.90
N GLN A 69 14.26 9.48 12.66
CA GLN A 69 13.67 10.79 12.99
C GLN A 69 13.27 11.60 11.75
N HIS A 70 14.00 11.47 10.64
CA HIS A 70 13.64 12.08 9.35
C HIS A 70 12.24 11.69 8.86
N ALA A 71 11.77 10.50 9.23
CA ALA A 71 10.49 9.95 8.80
C ALA A 71 9.31 10.66 9.47
N GLU A 72 9.53 11.27 10.65
CA GLU A 72 8.53 12.10 11.33
C GLU A 72 8.13 13.34 10.51
N LEU A 73 8.97 13.78 9.57
CA LEU A 73 8.67 14.87 8.63
C LEU A 73 7.60 14.49 7.58
N GLY A 74 7.10 13.26 7.64
CA GLY A 74 5.97 12.80 6.89
C GLY A 74 6.32 12.24 5.51
N GLY A 75 5.33 11.61 4.90
CA GLY A 75 5.41 10.98 3.60
C GLY A 75 4.22 10.05 3.38
N TRP A 76 4.22 9.35 2.25
CA TRP A 76 3.15 8.39 1.97
C TRP A 76 3.55 6.97 2.37
N TRP A 77 2.58 6.24 2.90
CA TRP A 77 2.61 4.83 3.19
C TRP A 77 1.74 4.08 2.19
N VAL A 78 2.22 2.95 1.71
CA VAL A 78 1.46 2.01 0.89
C VAL A 78 1.42 0.64 1.56
N SER A 79 0.23 0.07 1.72
CA SER A 79 0.05 -1.33 2.09
C SER A 79 -1.17 -1.93 1.40
N GLY A 80 -1.10 -3.24 1.19
CA GLY A 80 -2.15 -4.02 0.54
C GLY A 80 -2.91 -4.90 1.53
N LEU A 81 -3.37 -6.04 1.03
CA LEU A 81 -4.07 -7.10 1.75
C LEU A 81 -3.09 -8.25 2.06
N ASP A 82 -3.28 -8.95 3.18
CA ASP A 82 -2.45 -10.08 3.57
C ASP A 82 -3.06 -11.42 3.13
N PRO A 83 -2.44 -12.14 2.16
CA PRO A 83 -2.95 -13.44 1.71
C PRO A 83 -2.95 -14.52 2.81
N TYR A 84 -2.18 -14.34 3.88
CA TYR A 84 -2.09 -15.27 5.01
C TYR A 84 -3.02 -14.90 6.17
N LYS A 85 -3.74 -13.78 6.07
CA LYS A 85 -4.66 -13.29 7.11
C LYS A 85 -6.02 -12.93 6.53
N ASN A 86 -6.61 -13.88 5.79
CA ASN A 86 -7.94 -13.73 5.17
C ASN A 86 -8.11 -12.44 4.34
N TRP A 87 -7.03 -11.96 3.71
CA TRP A 87 -7.02 -10.71 2.94
C TRP A 87 -7.42 -9.47 3.76
N GLU A 88 -7.21 -9.48 5.07
CA GLU A 88 -7.24 -8.28 5.90
C GLU A 88 -6.12 -7.31 5.52
N ARG A 89 -6.20 -6.07 6.00
CA ARG A 89 -5.12 -5.09 5.78
C ARG A 89 -3.79 -5.61 6.31
N MET A 90 -2.79 -5.60 5.43
CA MET A 90 -1.44 -5.97 5.78
C MET A 90 -0.84 -4.92 6.72
N GLU A 91 -0.33 -5.38 7.86
CA GLU A 91 0.41 -4.55 8.82
C GLU A 91 1.73 -4.04 8.19
N TRP A 92 2.39 -4.91 7.42
CA TRP A 92 3.56 -4.54 6.63
C TRP A 92 3.19 -3.67 5.43
N GLY A 93 4.05 -2.71 5.11
CA GLY A 93 3.94 -1.86 3.94
C GLY A 93 5.26 -1.14 3.67
N ARG A 94 5.22 -0.18 2.75
CA ARG A 94 6.39 0.61 2.37
C ARG A 94 6.11 2.09 2.58
N PHE A 95 7.07 2.76 3.21
CA PHE A 95 7.03 4.20 3.44
C PHE A 95 7.94 4.90 2.43
N LYS A 96 7.44 5.98 1.82
CA LYS A 96 8.27 6.94 1.09
C LYS A 96 8.33 8.24 1.89
N PRO A 97 9.43 8.54 2.60
CA PRO A 97 9.57 9.81 3.31
C PRO A 97 9.63 10.98 2.32
N SER A 98 9.07 12.12 2.74
CA SER A 98 9.26 13.39 2.05
C SER A 98 10.71 13.85 2.06
N HIS A 99 11.46 13.45 3.09
CA HIS A 99 12.88 13.75 3.27
C HIS A 99 13.70 12.46 3.40
N PRO A 100 14.09 11.81 2.28
CA PRO A 100 14.89 10.59 2.30
C PRO A 100 16.19 10.76 3.08
N ARG A 101 16.51 9.81 3.96
CA ARG A 101 17.84 9.80 4.62
C ARG A 101 18.93 9.29 3.69
N ILE A 102 20.17 9.61 4.05
CA ILE A 102 21.38 9.16 3.38
C ILE A 102 21.99 7.99 4.16
N ASP A 103 22.41 6.94 3.46
CA ASP A 103 23.10 5.80 4.05
C ASP A 103 24.58 6.09 4.34
N SER A 104 25.28 5.15 4.98
CA SER A 104 26.72 5.31 5.28
C SER A 104 27.61 5.39 4.04
N LYS A 105 27.08 5.11 2.85
CA LYS A 105 27.76 5.18 1.55
C LYS A 105 27.37 6.42 0.75
N GLY A 106 26.64 7.38 1.36
CA GLY A 106 26.23 8.60 0.68
C GLY A 106 25.04 8.43 -0.27
N ARG A 107 24.31 7.30 -0.22
CA ARG A 107 23.18 7.03 -1.13
C ARG A 107 21.86 7.35 -0.46
N PHE A 108 20.94 7.94 -1.21
CA PHE A 108 19.58 8.19 -0.73
C PHE A 108 18.79 6.89 -0.57
N ILE A 109 18.23 6.69 0.62
CA ILE A 109 17.25 5.65 0.89
C ILE A 109 15.88 6.26 0.62
N LYS A 110 15.41 6.10 -0.62
CA LYS A 110 14.15 6.67 -1.09
C LYS A 110 12.91 6.03 -0.46
N TYR A 111 13.03 4.78 0.00
CA TYR A 111 11.94 4.02 0.60
C TYR A 111 12.42 3.32 1.85
N GLU A 112 11.59 3.34 2.89
CA GLU A 112 11.79 2.59 4.12
C GLU A 112 10.79 1.44 4.16
N SER A 113 11.25 0.25 4.52
CA SER A 113 10.39 -0.87 4.88
C SER A 113 10.55 -1.13 6.38
N PRO A 114 9.57 -1.74 7.05
CA PRO A 114 9.71 -2.16 8.44
C PRO A 114 11.05 -2.89 8.68
N PRO A 115 11.97 -2.32 9.48
CA PRO A 115 13.27 -2.93 9.71
C PRO A 115 13.15 -4.29 10.38
N LYS A 116 14.11 -5.18 10.05
CA LYS A 116 14.20 -6.54 10.62
C LYS A 116 12.96 -7.40 10.34
N ILE A 117 12.31 -7.17 9.18
CA ILE A 117 11.25 -8.01 8.62
C ILE A 117 11.58 -8.25 7.14
N PRO A 118 11.39 -9.47 6.62
CA PRO A 118 11.49 -9.73 5.19
C PRO A 118 10.55 -8.84 4.38
N ASN A 119 10.97 -8.49 3.15
CA ASN A 119 10.08 -7.79 2.23
C ASN A 119 8.87 -8.65 1.89
N ARG A 120 7.70 -8.03 1.75
CA ARG A 120 6.45 -8.68 1.34
C ARG A 120 5.99 -8.15 -0.01
N VAL A 121 5.20 -8.96 -0.72
CA VAL A 121 4.52 -8.54 -1.95
C VAL A 121 3.32 -7.67 -1.57
N THR A 122 3.14 -6.56 -2.28
CA THR A 122 1.96 -5.70 -2.12
C THR A 122 0.80 -6.22 -2.97
N TYR A 123 -0.14 -6.89 -2.33
CA TYR A 123 -1.42 -7.26 -2.92
C TYR A 123 -2.40 -6.10 -2.74
N PHE A 124 -2.48 -5.17 -3.70
CA PHE A 124 -3.37 -4.02 -3.58
C PHE A 124 -4.81 -4.42 -3.31
N ASP A 125 -5.51 -3.68 -2.46
CA ASP A 125 -6.97 -3.71 -2.47
C ASP A 125 -7.46 -3.03 -3.75
N VAL A 126 -7.93 -3.83 -4.70
CA VAL A 126 -8.29 -3.39 -6.04
C VAL A 126 -9.78 -3.02 -6.06
N PRO A 127 -10.12 -1.73 -6.26
CA PRO A 127 -11.51 -1.30 -6.33
C PRO A 127 -12.25 -1.92 -7.51
N ASP A 128 -13.57 -2.05 -7.37
CA ASP A 128 -14.44 -2.66 -8.37
C ASP A 128 -14.29 -2.07 -9.77
N CYS A 129 -14.19 -0.74 -9.87
CA CYS A 129 -14.01 -0.07 -11.16
C CYS A 129 -12.75 -0.50 -11.92
N ILE A 130 -11.71 -0.95 -11.22
CA ILE A 130 -10.48 -1.49 -11.82
C ILE A 130 -10.63 -2.98 -12.08
N TRP A 131 -11.21 -3.72 -11.14
CA TRP A 131 -11.49 -5.14 -11.32
C TRP A 131 -12.38 -5.38 -12.56
N ASP A 132 -13.41 -4.56 -12.79
CA ASP A 132 -14.27 -4.63 -13.98
C ASP A 132 -13.48 -4.50 -15.29
N LYS A 133 -12.45 -3.65 -15.32
CA LYS A 133 -11.58 -3.51 -16.49
C LYS A 133 -10.76 -4.77 -16.72
N VAL A 134 -10.21 -5.37 -15.67
CA VAL A 134 -9.44 -6.63 -15.75
C VAL A 134 -10.34 -7.77 -16.23
N ALA A 135 -11.53 -7.91 -15.64
CA ALA A 135 -12.55 -8.87 -16.05
C ALA A 135 -12.91 -8.73 -17.54
N LYS A 136 -13.17 -7.51 -18.00
CA LYS A 136 -13.44 -7.20 -19.40
C LYS A 136 -12.26 -7.54 -20.31
N ARG A 137 -11.03 -7.19 -19.92
CA ARG A 137 -9.81 -7.43 -20.70
C ARG A 137 -9.59 -8.91 -21.01
N TYR A 138 -9.86 -9.78 -20.05
CA TYR A 138 -9.64 -11.22 -20.19
C TYR A 138 -10.92 -12.00 -20.54
N GLY A 139 -12.06 -11.33 -20.70
CA GLY A 139 -13.35 -11.99 -21.01
C GLY A 139 -13.87 -12.88 -19.88
N ILE A 140 -13.46 -12.61 -18.64
CA ILE A 140 -13.81 -13.42 -17.47
C ILE A 140 -14.88 -12.68 -16.69
N LYS A 141 -16.01 -13.34 -16.46
CA LYS A 141 -17.06 -12.76 -15.63
C LYS A 141 -16.57 -12.69 -14.19
N ARG A 142 -16.77 -11.54 -13.55
CA ARG A 142 -16.58 -11.43 -12.09
C ARG A 142 -17.52 -12.35 -11.32
N TYR A 143 -18.73 -12.53 -11.88
CA TYR A 143 -19.81 -13.29 -11.26
C TYR A 143 -20.56 -14.11 -12.32
N ASN A 144 -20.99 -15.31 -11.94
CA ASN A 144 -21.76 -16.16 -12.83
C ASN A 144 -23.21 -15.66 -13.02
N SER A 145 -23.76 -14.90 -12.07
CA SER A 145 -25.07 -14.24 -12.17
C SER A 145 -25.26 -13.10 -11.14
N PRO A 146 -26.23 -12.17 -11.35
CA PRO A 146 -26.58 -11.15 -10.35
C PRO A 146 -27.10 -11.71 -9.02
N LEU A 147 -27.66 -12.93 -9.04
CA LEU A 147 -28.08 -13.63 -7.82
C LEU A 147 -26.86 -14.13 -7.03
N ALA A 148 -25.83 -14.62 -7.73
CA ALA A 148 -24.56 -15.02 -7.10
C ALA A 148 -23.90 -13.82 -6.38
N LEU A 149 -23.95 -12.62 -6.96
CA LEU A 149 -23.51 -11.37 -6.32
C LEU A 149 -24.20 -11.17 -4.96
N ARG A 150 -25.55 -11.17 -4.92
CA ARG A 150 -26.32 -10.93 -3.70
C ARG A 150 -26.11 -11.99 -2.62
N LEU A 151 -25.88 -13.24 -3.00
CA LEU A 151 -25.66 -14.33 -2.06
C LEU A 151 -24.23 -14.30 -1.50
N GLN A 152 -23.24 -14.06 -2.36
CA GLN A 152 -21.82 -14.02 -1.97
C GLN A 152 -21.52 -12.78 -1.12
N ASP A 153 -22.04 -11.61 -1.49
CA ASP A 153 -21.87 -10.36 -0.71
C ASP A 153 -22.49 -10.44 0.69
N ARG A 154 -23.51 -11.27 0.89
CA ARG A 154 -24.17 -11.44 2.20
C ARG A 154 -23.39 -12.33 3.17
N SER A 155 -22.58 -13.27 2.68
CA SER A 155 -21.86 -14.23 3.54
C SER A 155 -20.37 -13.92 3.66
N ARG A 156 -19.72 -13.51 2.57
CA ARG A 156 -18.30 -13.12 2.51
C ARG A 156 -18.02 -12.53 1.12
N PRO A 157 -17.84 -11.22 0.98
CA PRO A 157 -17.51 -10.62 -0.31
C PRO A 157 -16.18 -11.18 -0.82
N LEU A 158 -16.18 -11.71 -2.05
CA LEU A 158 -14.98 -12.16 -2.74
C LEU A 158 -14.10 -10.96 -3.06
N ASN A 159 -12.82 -10.99 -2.70
CA ASN A 159 -11.90 -9.93 -3.12
C ASN A 159 -11.21 -10.26 -4.45
N PHE A 160 -10.62 -9.22 -5.06
CA PHE A 160 -9.96 -9.32 -6.36
C PHE A 160 -8.95 -10.46 -6.45
N TRP A 161 -8.13 -10.67 -5.42
CA TRP A 161 -7.07 -11.68 -5.45
C TRP A 161 -7.60 -13.10 -5.29
N GLU A 162 -8.66 -13.30 -4.51
CA GLU A 162 -9.38 -14.58 -4.48
C GLU A 162 -9.96 -14.92 -5.85
N TRP A 163 -10.50 -13.92 -6.55
CA TRP A 163 -10.97 -14.10 -7.93
C TRP A 163 -9.83 -14.40 -8.90
N VAL A 164 -8.67 -13.72 -8.80
CA VAL A 164 -7.50 -14.03 -9.64
C VAL A 164 -7.01 -15.46 -9.41
N LEU A 165 -6.96 -15.92 -8.15
CA LEU A 165 -6.56 -17.29 -7.81
C LEU A 165 -7.51 -18.34 -8.42
N ALA A 166 -8.80 -18.04 -8.52
CA ALA A 166 -9.78 -18.92 -9.15
C ALA A 166 -9.70 -18.94 -10.68
N HIS A 167 -8.97 -18.00 -11.30
CA HIS A 167 -8.88 -17.84 -12.75
C HIS A 167 -7.42 -17.78 -13.23
N PRO A 168 -6.73 -18.93 -13.30
CA PRO A 168 -5.30 -19.00 -13.63
C PRO A 168 -4.95 -18.52 -15.06
N SER A 169 -5.96 -18.27 -15.91
CA SER A 169 -5.78 -17.62 -17.21
C SER A 169 -5.44 -16.13 -17.12
N ILE A 170 -5.60 -15.50 -15.96
CA ILE A 170 -5.21 -14.11 -15.72
C ILE A 170 -3.69 -14.05 -15.47
N PRO A 171 -2.90 -13.39 -16.33
CA PRO A 171 -1.47 -13.29 -16.13
C PRO A 171 -1.14 -12.39 -14.94
N ILE A 172 -0.17 -12.84 -14.13
CA ILE A 172 0.38 -12.07 -13.01
C ILE A 172 1.75 -11.53 -13.41
N ILE A 173 1.90 -10.21 -13.35
CA ILE A 173 3.15 -9.51 -13.69
C ILE A 173 3.76 -8.96 -12.40
N LEU A 174 4.95 -9.46 -12.05
CA LEU A 174 5.71 -8.92 -10.91
C LEU A 174 6.42 -7.64 -11.32
N CYS A 175 6.25 -6.59 -10.53
CA CYS A 175 6.89 -5.31 -10.74
C CYS A 175 7.89 -5.02 -9.62
N GLU A 176 8.96 -4.30 -9.95
CA GLU A 176 10.02 -3.90 -9.02
C GLU A 176 9.55 -2.89 -7.95
N GLY A 177 8.38 -2.24 -8.11
CA GLY A 177 7.88 -1.25 -7.16
C GLY A 177 6.38 -1.01 -7.22
N GLU A 178 5.84 -0.53 -6.09
CA GLU A 178 4.40 -0.38 -5.83
C GLU A 178 3.75 0.62 -6.79
N LYS A 179 4.41 1.75 -7.08
CA LYS A 179 3.87 2.73 -8.05
C LYS A 179 3.78 2.17 -9.47
N LYS A 180 4.76 1.38 -9.90
CA LYS A 180 4.75 0.74 -11.23
C LYS A 180 3.60 -0.27 -11.31
N ALA A 181 3.45 -1.12 -10.29
CA ALA A 181 2.36 -2.09 -10.20
C ALA A 181 0.97 -1.39 -10.16
N ALA A 182 0.83 -0.35 -9.34
CA ALA A 182 -0.41 0.41 -9.23
C ALA A 182 -0.78 1.12 -10.54
N ALA A 183 0.19 1.69 -11.24
CA ALA A 183 -0.02 2.29 -12.56
C ALA A 183 -0.46 1.25 -13.60
N LEU A 184 0.16 0.07 -13.61
CA LEU A 184 -0.21 -1.02 -14.52
C LEU A 184 -1.64 -1.53 -14.27
N LEU A 185 -2.03 -1.66 -12.99
CA LEU A 185 -3.41 -2.01 -12.61
C LEU A 185 -4.42 -0.93 -13.01
N SER A 186 -3.98 0.31 -13.20
CA SER A 186 -4.87 1.44 -13.49
C SER A 186 -5.35 1.51 -14.94
N LEU A 187 -4.69 0.77 -15.84
CA LEU A 187 -4.99 0.70 -17.28
C LEU A 187 -6.38 0.12 -17.55
#